data_AF-A0A398CK74-F1
#
_entry.id   AF-A0A398CK74-F1
#
_cell.length_a   1.000
_cell.length_b   1.000
_cell.length_c   1.000
_cell.angle_alpha   90.00
_cell.angle_beta   90.00
_cell.angle_gamma   90.00
#
_symmetry.space_group_name_H-M   'P 1'
#
loop_
_entity.id
_entity.type
_entity.pdbx_description
1 polymer ?
#
loop_
_entity_poly.entity_id
_entity_poly.type
_entity_poly.pdbx_seq_one_letter_code
_entity_poly.pdbx_strand_id
1 'polypeptide(L)' 'MENGDSIILDSGSTTIEIAKQLVNHTKLTIITNDLYIASTVAFHPSTQVMVTGGMKREDVNVLIEILQRRFSVRFA' A
#
# COMPACT_ATOMS: atom_id res chain seq x y z
N MET A 1 -6.17 -17.79 4.42
CA MET A 1 -6.20 -16.89 3.25
C MET A 1 -6.47 -17.74 2.04
N GLU A 2 -7.54 -17.41 1.35
CA GLU A 2 -8.02 -18.13 0.19
C GLU A 2 -7.80 -17.31 -1.07
N ASN A 3 -7.87 -17.98 -2.22
CA ASN A 3 -7.76 -17.31 -3.51
C ASN A 3 -8.96 -16.37 -3.70
N GLY A 4 -8.68 -15.09 -3.98
CA GLY A 4 -9.71 -14.07 -4.15
C GLY A 4 -9.86 -13.14 -2.94
N ASP A 5 -9.19 -13.42 -1.81
CA ASP A 5 -9.28 -12.58 -0.61
C ASP A 5 -8.69 -11.18 -0.82
N SER A 6 -9.29 -10.21 -0.12
CA SER A 6 -8.78 -8.83 -0.04
C SER A 6 -8.21 -8.56 1.35
N ILE A 7 -7.03 -7.94 1.40
CA ILE A 7 -6.27 -7.71 2.64
C ILE A 7 -5.78 -6.28 2.66
N ILE A 8 -6.01 -5.62 3.80
CA ILE A 8 -5.45 -4.30 4.08
C ILE A 8 -4.16 -4.49 4.86
N LEU A 9 -3.06 -3.97 4.33
CA LEU A 9 -1.76 -3.88 4.99
C LEU A 9 -1.49 -2.41 5.29
N ASP A 10 -1.54 -2.04 6.56
CA ASP A 10 -1.07 -0.73 7.01
C ASP A 10 0.47 -0.68 6.93
N SER A 11 1.04 0.38 7.47
CA SER A 11 2.47 0.57 7.61
C SER A 11 3.07 -0.18 8.80
N GLY A 12 4.41 -0.29 8.80
CA GLY A 12 5.19 -0.76 9.95
C GLY A 12 5.97 -2.06 9.69
N SER A 13 7.04 -2.25 10.47
CA SER A 13 7.99 -3.37 10.29
C SER A 13 7.33 -4.74 10.44
N THR A 14 6.38 -4.89 11.36
CA THR A 14 5.62 -6.13 11.53
C THR A 14 4.76 -6.41 10.30
N THR A 15 4.09 -5.39 9.77
CA THR A 15 3.25 -5.51 8.57
C THR A 15 4.06 -5.84 7.34
N ILE A 16 5.29 -5.30 7.22
CA ILE A 16 6.24 -5.67 6.18
C ILE A 16 6.58 -7.16 6.25
N GLU A 17 6.82 -7.69 7.45
CA GLU A 17 7.14 -9.12 7.59
C GLU A 17 5.96 -10.02 7.25
N ILE A 18 4.74 -9.59 7.60
CA ILE A 18 3.51 -10.25 7.14
C ILE A 18 3.44 -10.20 5.61
N ALA A 19 3.65 -9.04 4.98
CA ALA A 19 3.60 -8.88 3.53
C ALA A 19 4.53 -9.86 2.79
N LYS A 20 5.75 -10.06 3.30
CA LYS A 20 6.71 -11.03 2.74
C LYS A 20 6.23 -12.47 2.80
N GLN A 21 5.43 -12.85 3.79
CA GLN A 21 4.86 -14.20 3.87
C GLN A 21 3.72 -14.40 2.85
N LEU A 22 3.17 -13.31 2.31
CA LEU A 22 2.08 -13.37 1.33
C LEU A 22 2.57 -13.52 -0.13
N VAL A 23 3.87 -13.45 -0.40
CA VAL A 23 4.40 -13.42 -1.79
C VAL A 23 4.03 -14.63 -2.64
N ASN A 24 3.83 -15.80 -2.03
CA ASN A 24 3.46 -17.04 -2.72
C ASN A 24 1.94 -17.27 -2.80
N HIS A 25 1.14 -16.41 -2.16
CA HIS A 25 -0.32 -16.51 -2.24
C HIS A 25 -0.80 -15.91 -3.56
N THR A 26 -1.81 -16.52 -4.16
CA THR A 26 -2.29 -16.17 -5.50
C THR A 26 -3.65 -15.49 -5.45
N LYS A 27 -3.93 -14.65 -6.46
CA LYS A 27 -5.24 -14.02 -6.65
C LYS A 27 -5.69 -13.19 -5.44
N LEU A 28 -4.77 -12.61 -4.70
CA LEU A 28 -5.10 -11.69 -3.62
C LEU A 28 -5.35 -10.29 -4.16
N THR A 29 -6.06 -9.48 -3.38
CA THR A 29 -6.06 -8.02 -3.51
C THR A 29 -5.42 -7.43 -2.27
N ILE A 30 -4.25 -6.82 -2.41
CA ILE A 30 -3.57 -6.13 -1.32
C ILE A 30 -3.86 -4.64 -1.43
N ILE A 31 -4.40 -4.04 -0.37
CA ILE A 31 -4.60 -2.61 -0.25
C ILE A 31 -3.61 -2.11 0.81
N THR A 32 -2.75 -1.15 0.47
CA THR A 32 -1.77 -0.61 1.43
C THR A 32 -1.60 0.89 1.30
N ASN A 33 -1.34 1.55 2.42
CA ASN A 33 -0.90 2.94 2.45
C ASN A 33 0.63 3.08 2.48
N ASP A 34 1.36 1.96 2.52
CA ASP A 34 2.81 1.93 2.64
C ASP A 34 3.47 1.75 1.25
N LEU A 35 4.12 2.81 0.77
CA LEU A 35 4.86 2.85 -0.48
C LEU A 35 6.03 1.88 -0.48
N TYR A 36 6.63 1.56 0.67
CA TYR A 36 7.69 0.57 0.75
C TYR A 36 7.15 -0.83 0.47
N ILE A 37 6.04 -1.22 1.12
CA ILE A 37 5.38 -2.51 0.83
C ILE A 37 5.01 -2.57 -0.65
N ALA A 38 4.36 -1.53 -1.17
CA ALA A 38 3.88 -1.50 -2.55
C ALA A 38 4.99 -1.58 -3.60
N SER A 39 6.16 -1.00 -3.33
CA SER A 39 7.27 -0.93 -4.30
C SER A 39 8.30 -2.04 -4.17
N THR A 40 8.43 -2.66 -2.99
CA THR A 40 9.53 -3.61 -2.72
C THR A 40 9.08 -5.06 -2.56
N VAL A 41 7.84 -5.32 -2.15
CA VAL A 41 7.35 -6.68 -1.97
C VAL A 41 6.86 -7.22 -3.31
N ALA A 42 7.59 -8.21 -3.84
CA ALA A 42 7.24 -8.89 -5.08
C ALA A 42 6.15 -9.94 -4.84
N PHE A 43 4.89 -9.48 -4.75
CA PHE A 43 3.74 -10.38 -4.68
C PHE A 43 3.60 -11.21 -5.96
N HIS A 44 2.90 -12.33 -5.86
CA HIS A 44 2.61 -13.20 -7.00
C HIS A 44 1.99 -12.39 -8.17
N PRO A 45 2.31 -12.69 -9.44
CA PRO A 45 1.80 -11.93 -10.60
C PRO A 45 0.28 -11.87 -10.75
N SER A 46 -0.45 -12.78 -10.11
CA SER A 46 -1.92 -12.78 -10.08
C SER A 46 -2.52 -11.95 -8.94
N THR A 47 -1.70 -11.42 -8.04
CA THR A 47 -2.11 -10.56 -6.93
C THR A 47 -2.13 -9.11 -7.40
N GLN A 48 -3.23 -8.43 -7.13
CA GLN A 48 -3.36 -7.00 -7.37
C GLN A 48 -2.90 -6.23 -6.14
N VAL A 49 -2.10 -5.17 -6.34
CA VAL A 49 -1.67 -4.27 -5.28
C VAL A 49 -2.24 -2.89 -5.54
N MET A 50 -3.02 -2.39 -4.60
CA MET A 50 -3.63 -1.08 -4.61
C MET A 50 -2.98 -0.22 -3.53
N VAL A 51 -2.51 0.96 -3.92
CA VAL A 51 -1.96 1.93 -2.99
C VAL A 51 -3.03 2.96 -2.68
N THR A 52 -3.34 3.18 -1.41
CA THR A 52 -4.30 4.21 -1.01
C THR A 52 -3.76 5.59 -1.39
N GLY A 53 -4.57 6.45 -2.01
CA GLY A 53 -4.16 7.84 -2.28
C GLY A 53 -3.88 8.62 -0.99
N GLY A 54 -3.07 9.68 -1.08
CA GLY A 54 -2.70 10.44 0.12
C GLY A 54 -1.56 11.42 -0.11
N MET A 55 -1.13 12.03 0.98
CA MET A 55 0.12 12.74 1.08
C MET A 55 1.21 11.83 1.60
N LYS A 56 2.37 11.80 0.93
CA LYS A 56 3.55 11.14 1.46
C LYS A 56 4.05 11.89 2.70
N ARG A 57 4.25 11.16 3.80
CA ARG A 57 5.02 11.66 4.94
C ARG A 57 6.51 11.68 4.55
N GLU A 58 7.24 12.73 4.89
CA GLU A 58 8.63 12.81 4.41
C GLU A 58 9.60 11.91 5.18
N ASP A 59 9.27 11.60 6.43
CA ASP A 59 10.05 10.78 7.35
C ASP A 59 9.85 9.27 7.15
N VAL A 60 8.73 8.86 6.56
CA VAL A 60 8.37 7.45 6.36
C VAL A 60 7.68 7.22 5.03
N ASN A 61 7.71 5.99 4.52
CA ASN A 61 7.12 5.63 3.23
C ASN A 61 5.60 5.42 3.29
N VAL A 62 4.86 6.26 4.02
CA VAL A 62 3.42 6.09 4.26
C VAL A 62 2.63 7.25 3.68
N LEU A 63 1.46 6.94 3.12
CA LEU A 63 0.48 7.90 2.66
C LEU A 63 -0.56 8.18 3.74
N ILE A 64 -0.84 9.47 3.98
CA ILE A 64 -1.86 9.94 4.93
C ILE A 64 -2.95 10.76 4.23
N GLU A 65 -4.16 10.74 4.77
CA GLU A 65 -5.34 11.37 4.17
C GLU A 65 -5.15 12.84 3.73
N ILE A 66 -5.86 13.21 2.65
CA ILE A 66 -5.80 14.53 2.00
C ILE A 66 -7.05 15.40 2.28
N LEU A 67 -8.06 14.86 2.98
CA LEU A 67 -9.40 15.46 3.08
C LEU A 67 -9.45 16.85 3.76
N GLN A 68 -8.36 17.32 4.35
CA GLN A 68 -8.32 18.59 5.09
C GLN A 68 -7.52 19.71 4.39
N ARG A 69 -6.91 19.47 3.22
CA ARG A 69 -6.05 20.48 2.57
C ARG A 69 -6.77 21.21 1.43
N ARG A 70 -6.92 22.53 1.57
CA ARG A 70 -7.25 23.43 0.46
C ARG A 70 -6.07 23.48 -0.52
N PHE A 71 -6.26 22.94 -1.71
CA PHE A 71 -5.30 23.07 -2.80
C PHE A 71 -5.56 24.37 -3.56
N SER A 72 -4.53 25.21 -3.68
CA SER A 72 -4.51 26.32 -4.64
C SER A 72 -3.59 25.92 -5.78
N VAL A 73 -4.17 25.53 -6.92
CA VAL A 73 -3.40 25.29 -8.14
C VAL A 73 -3.16 26.65 -8.80
N ARG A 74 -1.90 27.10 -8.83
CA ARG A 74 -1.50 28.27 -9.61
C ARG A 74 -0.90 27.79 -10.93
N PHE A 75 -1.55 28.13 -12.02
CA PHE A 75 -0.95 28.04 -13.35
C PHE A 75 0.01 29.23 -13.50
N ALA A 76 1.24 28.96 -13.93
CA ALA A 76 2.19 29.95 -14.38
C ALA A 76 2.03 30.17 -15.88
#